data_AF-A0A9E1TVV0-F1
#
_entry.id   AF-A0A9E1TVV0-F1
#
_cell.length_a   1.000
_cell.length_b   1.000
_cell.length_c   1.000
_cell.angle_alpha   90.00
_cell.angle_beta   90.00
_cell.angle_gamma   90.00
#
_symmetry.space_group_name_H-M   'P 1'
#
loop_
_entity.id
_entity.type
_entity.pdbx_description
1 polymer ?
#
loop_
_entity_poly.entity_id
_entity_poly.type
_entity_poly.pdbx_seq_one_letter_code
_entity_poly.pdbx_strand_id
1 'polypeptide(L)'
;MSSIYRKGRDGYFYYQTYVYNPESKKKDKRIFHSLSTKNLLEAETKQNELDTQYEKQNHLDSNSSRPSYNFSPKPTIAIIVGTIAITILLVDYFRPDTGKQNPSGPIITANAVIIEEKIVVTPKIIEPVKLVIKEQIDPIIKNIPGVIKTTPEPKQVAPKVTIPKYTVERVDRLSGAFEQGKVYVTINKNSSNKSQRLLCEDLTKRYSEFSNIVICLYANNRAGKDLAMGNDETVSVEEQKRSWLAMYTYNSVEGEYFDDNPSGYLGIY
;
A
#
# COMPACT_ATOMS: atom_id res chain seq x y z
N MET A 1 23.91 -2.95 -20.48
CA MET A 1 24.08 -4.41 -20.43
C MET A 1 23.53 -4.86 -19.10
N SER A 2 22.45 -5.63 -19.14
CA SER A 2 21.87 -6.28 -17.98
C SER A 2 22.46 -7.68 -17.82
N SER A 3 22.30 -8.27 -16.65
CA SER A 3 22.61 -9.67 -16.41
C SER A 3 21.63 -10.30 -15.44
N ILE A 4 21.34 -11.58 -15.62
CA ILE A 4 20.62 -12.39 -14.65
C ILE A 4 21.57 -13.36 -13.93
N TYR A 5 21.35 -13.58 -12.65
CA TYR A 5 22.16 -14.49 -11.84
C TYR A 5 21.30 -15.18 -10.78
N ARG A 6 21.74 -16.34 -10.28
CA ARG A 6 21.09 -17.05 -9.17
C ARG A 6 21.76 -16.68 -7.85
N LYS A 7 20.96 -16.48 -6.79
CA LYS A 7 21.49 -16.07 -5.47
C LYS A 7 21.28 -17.16 -4.41
N GLY A 8 22.34 -17.88 -4.05
CA GLY A 8 22.34 -18.75 -2.86
C GLY A 8 21.39 -19.97 -2.95
N ARG A 9 20.79 -20.34 -1.81
CA ARG A 9 20.00 -21.57 -1.63
C ARG A 9 18.57 -21.49 -2.19
N ASP A 10 18.06 -20.30 -2.46
CA ASP A 10 16.67 -20.10 -2.86
C ASP A 10 16.40 -20.61 -4.30
N GLY A 11 17.46 -20.63 -5.14
CA GLY A 11 17.42 -21.05 -6.54
C GLY A 11 16.73 -20.08 -7.48
N TYR A 12 16.34 -18.89 -7.00
CA TYR A 12 15.66 -17.88 -7.81
C TYR A 12 16.66 -17.04 -8.61
N PHE A 13 16.19 -16.58 -9.78
CA PHE A 13 16.93 -15.65 -10.61
C PHE A 13 16.69 -14.21 -10.18
N TYR A 14 17.75 -13.42 -10.27
CA TYR A 14 17.80 -12.00 -9.98
C TYR A 14 18.35 -11.28 -11.21
N TYR A 15 17.81 -10.11 -11.49
CA TYR A 15 18.21 -9.21 -12.56
C TYR A 15 19.05 -8.07 -11.98
N GLN A 16 20.09 -7.68 -12.73
CA GLN A 16 20.93 -6.52 -12.42
C GLN A 16 21.21 -5.72 -13.69
N THR A 17 21.13 -4.40 -13.60
CA THR A 17 21.51 -3.50 -14.70
C THR A 17 22.03 -2.16 -14.19
N TYR A 18 22.61 -1.38 -15.10
CA TYR A 18 22.97 0.02 -14.88
C TYR A 18 22.09 0.92 -15.73
N VAL A 19 21.39 1.86 -15.09
CA VAL A 19 20.51 2.83 -15.74
C VAL A 19 21.10 4.24 -15.69
N TYR A 20 20.55 5.14 -16.51
CA TYR A 20 20.95 6.54 -16.53
C TYR A 20 20.66 7.21 -15.18
N ASN A 21 21.66 7.93 -14.67
CA ASN A 21 21.55 8.74 -13.47
C ASN A 21 21.49 10.22 -13.88
N PRO A 22 20.39 10.94 -13.56
CA PRO A 22 20.28 12.35 -13.91
C PRO A 22 21.29 13.24 -13.17
N GLU A 23 21.77 12.81 -12.00
CA GLU A 23 22.73 13.59 -11.19
C GLU A 23 24.15 13.53 -11.77
N SER A 24 24.63 12.32 -12.10
CA SER A 24 25.97 12.12 -12.65
C SER A 24 26.02 12.25 -14.18
N LYS A 25 24.85 12.29 -14.85
CA LYS A 25 24.67 12.25 -16.31
C LYS A 25 25.30 11.02 -16.99
N LYS A 26 25.50 9.93 -16.24
CA LYS A 26 26.12 8.68 -16.71
C LYS A 26 25.22 7.49 -16.39
N LYS A 27 25.45 6.35 -17.08
CA LYS A 27 24.81 5.07 -16.75
C LYS A 27 25.52 4.37 -15.59
N ASP A 28 25.47 4.95 -14.40
CA ASP A 28 26.14 4.43 -13.20
C ASP A 28 25.19 4.01 -12.07
N LYS A 29 23.88 4.28 -12.20
CA LYS A 29 22.89 3.88 -11.21
C LYS A 29 22.58 2.39 -11.35
N ARG A 30 22.96 1.62 -10.34
CA ARG A 30 22.76 0.17 -10.30
C ARG A 30 21.37 -0.18 -9.78
N ILE A 31 20.66 -1.05 -10.49
CA ILE A 31 19.34 -1.56 -10.08
C ILE A 31 19.37 -3.09 -9.98
N PHE A 32 18.62 -3.62 -9.02
CA PHE A 32 18.45 -5.05 -8.77
C PHE A 32 16.96 -5.39 -8.69
N HIS A 33 16.56 -6.49 -9.32
CA HIS A 33 15.19 -7.00 -9.30
C HIS A 33 15.15 -8.50 -9.04
N SER A 34 14.22 -8.97 -8.22
CA SER A 34 13.91 -10.42 -8.15
C SER A 34 13.06 -10.79 -9.36
N LEU A 35 13.45 -11.83 -10.11
CA LEU A 35 12.63 -12.34 -11.20
C LEU A 35 11.58 -13.34 -10.72
N SER A 36 11.64 -13.74 -9.45
CA SER A 36 10.68 -14.63 -8.79
C SER A 36 10.43 -15.95 -9.54
N THR A 37 11.42 -16.39 -10.33
CA THR A 37 11.40 -17.65 -11.05
C THR A 37 12.72 -18.40 -10.88
N LYS A 38 12.64 -19.72 -10.90
CA LYS A 38 13.80 -20.63 -10.94
C LYS A 38 14.08 -21.17 -12.35
N ASN A 39 13.15 -20.92 -13.28
CA ASN A 39 13.24 -21.36 -14.67
C ASN A 39 14.07 -20.32 -15.46
N LEU A 40 15.09 -20.81 -16.19
CA LEU A 40 15.98 -19.94 -16.97
C LEU A 40 15.25 -19.23 -18.10
N LEU A 41 14.38 -19.94 -18.84
CA LEU A 41 13.67 -19.38 -19.99
C LEU A 41 12.71 -18.25 -19.57
N GLU A 42 12.04 -18.44 -18.43
CA GLU A 42 11.18 -17.41 -17.85
C GLU A 42 12.01 -16.22 -17.35
N ALA A 43 13.19 -16.47 -16.77
CA ALA A 43 14.10 -15.42 -16.31
C ALA A 43 14.64 -14.57 -17.48
N GLU A 44 15.02 -15.19 -18.60
CA GLU A 44 15.44 -14.50 -19.83
C GLU A 44 14.30 -13.66 -20.42
N THR A 45 13.07 -14.19 -20.40
CA THR A 45 11.89 -13.44 -20.86
C THR A 45 11.68 -12.18 -20.01
N LYS A 46 11.72 -12.31 -18.68
CA LYS A 46 11.59 -11.18 -17.75
C LYS A 46 12.77 -10.20 -17.85
N GLN A 47 13.98 -10.70 -18.14
CA GLN A 47 15.14 -9.85 -18.40
C GLN A 47 14.91 -8.94 -19.61
N ASN A 48 14.45 -9.51 -20.73
CA ASN A 48 14.18 -8.75 -21.95
C ASN A 48 13.08 -7.70 -21.75
N GLU A 49 12.05 -8.03 -20.95
CA GLU A 49 11.00 -7.09 -20.60
C GLU A 49 11.55 -5.89 -19.81
N LEU A 50 12.33 -6.16 -18.76
CA LEU A 50 12.97 -5.11 -17.94
C LEU A 50 13.95 -4.26 -18.76
N ASP A 51 14.73 -4.88 -19.65
CA ASP A 51 15.65 -4.14 -20.54
C ASP A 51 14.89 -3.16 -21.44
N THR A 52 13.79 -3.62 -22.03
CA THR A 52 12.92 -2.78 -22.87
C THR A 52 12.33 -1.60 -22.08
N GLN A 53 11.92 -1.85 -20.83
CA GLN A 53 11.38 -0.80 -19.95
C GLN A 53 12.45 0.27 -19.64
N TYR A 54 13.64 -0.14 -19.25
CA TYR A 54 14.72 0.79 -18.91
C TYR A 54 15.28 1.53 -20.11
N GLU A 55 15.32 0.92 -21.29
CA GLU A 55 15.68 1.62 -22.52
C GLU A 55 14.70 2.75 -22.84
N LYS A 56 13.39 2.46 -22.79
CA LYS A 56 12.34 3.48 -23.00
C LYS A 56 12.46 4.65 -22.01
N GLN A 57 12.69 4.35 -20.74
CA GLN A 57 12.87 5.38 -19.70
C GLN A 57 14.06 6.29 -19.98
N ASN A 58 15.21 5.72 -20.37
CA ASN A 58 16.42 6.49 -20.68
C ASN A 58 16.21 7.47 -21.86
N HIS A 59 15.39 7.10 -22.86
CA HIS A 59 15.07 7.98 -23.99
C HIS A 59 14.11 9.13 -23.63
N LEU A 60 13.21 8.92 -22.66
CA LEU A 60 12.32 9.96 -22.15
C LEU A 60 13.09 10.96 -21.30
N ASP A 61 13.94 10.48 -20.40
CA ASP A 61 14.73 11.34 -19.51
C ASP A 61 15.80 12.16 -20.28
N SER A 62 16.35 11.65 -21.39
CA SER A 62 17.31 12.40 -22.23
C SER A 62 16.68 13.54 -23.02
N ASN A 63 15.38 13.46 -23.34
CA ASN A 63 14.64 14.48 -24.09
C ASN A 63 13.78 15.38 -23.21
N SER A 64 13.63 15.05 -21.93
CA SER A 64 12.92 15.92 -20.98
C SER A 64 13.88 17.01 -20.46
N SER A 65 13.74 18.22 -21.01
CA SER A 65 14.19 19.41 -20.31
C SER A 65 13.24 19.63 -19.12
N ARG A 66 13.49 18.93 -18.01
CA ARG A 66 12.80 19.23 -16.75
C ARG A 66 13.03 20.72 -16.45
N PRO A 67 11.99 21.56 -16.36
CA PRO A 67 12.16 22.95 -15.98
C PRO A 67 12.70 22.97 -14.55
N SER A 68 13.97 23.36 -14.40
CA SER A 68 14.55 23.61 -13.09
C SER A 68 13.85 24.84 -12.51
N TYR A 69 12.85 24.60 -11.65
CA TYR A 69 12.27 25.67 -10.84
C TYR A 69 13.34 26.18 -9.89
N ASN A 70 14.01 27.26 -10.29
CA ASN A 70 14.85 28.05 -9.43
C ASN A 70 13.96 28.70 -8.37
N PHE A 71 13.79 28.03 -7.23
CA PHE A 71 13.21 28.65 -6.04
C PHE A 71 14.18 29.73 -5.54
N SER A 72 14.03 30.94 -6.07
CA SER A 72 14.68 32.11 -5.46
C SER A 72 13.98 32.38 -4.13
N PRO A 73 14.70 32.60 -3.01
CA PRO A 73 14.14 32.71 -1.65
C PRO A 73 13.34 34.01 -1.40
N LYS A 74 13.07 34.80 -2.45
CA LYS A 74 12.44 36.11 -2.35
C LYS A 74 10.98 36.12 -1.88
N PRO A 75 10.10 35.13 -2.16
CA PRO A 75 8.72 35.19 -1.68
C PRO A 75 8.59 34.73 -0.21
N THR A 76 9.51 33.92 0.31
CA THR A 76 9.41 33.35 1.67
C THR A 76 9.59 34.41 2.76
N ILE A 77 10.48 35.39 2.55
CA ILE A 77 10.70 36.48 3.51
C ILE A 77 9.46 37.38 3.61
N ALA A 78 8.79 37.68 2.49
CA ALA A 78 7.58 38.48 2.48
C ALA A 78 6.42 37.80 3.23
N ILE A 79 6.31 36.47 3.12
CA ILE A 79 5.30 35.67 3.84
C ILE A 79 5.58 35.71 5.35
N ILE A 80 6.83 35.57 5.79
CA ILE A 80 7.21 35.60 7.23
C ILE A 80 6.96 36.99 7.84
N VAL A 81 7.31 38.07 7.13
CA VAL A 81 7.06 39.44 7.62
C VAL A 81 5.56 39.72 7.68
N GLY A 82 4.79 39.24 6.70
CA GLY A 82 3.33 39.38 6.68
C GLY A 82 2.65 38.66 7.85
N THR A 83 3.08 37.43 8.17
CA THR A 83 2.50 36.68 9.30
C THR A 83 2.80 37.31 10.65
N ILE A 84 4.00 37.87 10.86
CA ILE A 84 4.36 38.60 12.09
C ILE A 84 3.53 39.89 12.24
N ALA A 85 3.30 40.62 11.15
CA ALA A 85 2.51 41.85 11.21
C ALA A 85 1.04 41.56 11.57
N ILE A 86 0.45 40.50 11.01
CA ILE A 86 -0.94 40.10 11.28
C ILE A 86 -1.11 39.62 12.72
N THR A 87 -0.16 38.86 13.27
CA THR A 87 -0.24 38.39 14.67
C THR A 87 -0.15 39.55 15.65
N ILE A 88 0.71 40.55 15.42
CA ILE A 88 0.77 41.76 16.27
C ILE A 88 -0.56 42.53 16.22
N LEU A 89 -1.11 42.72 15.02
CA LEU A 89 -2.38 43.44 14.82
C LEU A 89 -3.56 42.75 15.53
N LEU A 90 -3.61 41.41 15.48
CA LEU A 90 -4.63 40.64 16.19
C LEU A 90 -4.43 40.66 17.71
N VAL A 91 -3.18 40.58 18.20
CA VAL A 91 -2.90 40.63 19.63
C VAL A 91 -3.25 41.99 20.23
N ASP A 92 -2.98 43.10 19.52
CA ASP A 92 -3.35 44.44 19.98
C ASP A 92 -4.85 44.72 19.88
N TYR A 93 -5.53 44.20 18.84
CA TYR A 93 -6.99 44.38 18.69
C TYR A 93 -7.79 43.55 19.69
N PHE A 94 -7.33 42.35 20.04
CA PHE A 94 -8.01 41.45 20.98
C PHE A 94 -7.45 41.54 22.40
N ARG A 95 -6.58 42.51 22.71
CA ARG A 95 -6.01 42.67 24.05
C ARG A 95 -7.13 43.07 25.03
N PRO A 96 -7.58 42.18 25.93
CA PRO A 96 -8.51 42.56 26.98
C PRO A 96 -7.74 43.47 27.95
N ASP A 97 -8.40 44.52 28.43
CA ASP A 97 -7.84 45.41 29.45
C ASP A 97 -7.61 44.59 30.73
N THR A 98 -6.39 44.10 30.93
CA THR A 98 -6.06 43.26 32.08
C THR A 98 -5.89 44.15 33.30
N GLY A 99 -7.03 44.41 33.96
CA GLY A 99 -7.05 44.81 35.36
C GLY A 99 -6.16 43.88 36.18
N LYS A 100 -5.23 44.48 36.93
CA LYS A 100 -4.21 43.85 37.79
C LYS A 100 -4.73 42.58 38.46
N GLN A 101 -4.09 41.44 38.20
CA GLN A 101 -4.20 40.25 39.04
C GLN A 101 -2.82 39.90 39.61
N ASN A 102 -2.79 39.75 40.93
CA ASN A 102 -1.60 39.43 41.72
C ASN A 102 -1.18 37.96 41.47
N PRO A 103 0.11 37.63 41.43
CA PRO A 103 0.56 36.26 41.24
C PRO A 103 0.52 35.51 42.58
N SER A 104 -0.13 34.35 42.62
CA SER A 104 0.02 33.41 43.73
C SER A 104 -0.10 31.97 43.22
N GLY A 105 1.01 31.24 43.30
CA GLY A 105 1.04 29.76 43.23
C GLY A 105 1.98 29.19 42.16
N PRO A 106 3.06 28.47 42.53
CA PRO A 106 3.98 27.85 41.59
C PRO A 106 3.48 26.49 41.08
N ILE A 107 3.80 26.25 39.82
CA ILE A 107 3.65 25.00 39.06
C ILE A 107 4.56 23.92 39.67
N ILE A 108 4.01 22.74 39.99
CA ILE A 108 4.79 21.55 40.35
C ILE A 108 4.91 20.64 39.13
N THR A 109 6.15 20.55 38.65
CA THR A 109 6.65 19.61 37.65
C THR A 109 6.81 18.22 38.29
N ALA A 110 6.27 17.17 37.68
CA ALA A 110 6.54 15.78 38.07
C ALA A 110 7.38 15.09 36.99
N ASN A 111 8.60 14.68 37.38
CA ASN A 111 9.58 14.02 36.53
C ASN A 111 9.20 12.56 36.23
N ALA A 112 9.53 12.13 35.02
CA ALA A 112 9.44 10.75 34.56
C ALA A 112 10.45 9.84 35.29
N VAL A 113 9.99 8.66 35.72
CA VAL A 113 10.83 7.57 36.24
C VAL A 113 10.89 6.47 35.19
N ILE A 114 12.10 6.26 34.66
CA ILE A 114 12.49 5.18 33.76
C ILE A 114 12.73 3.94 34.63
N ILE A 115 12.07 2.82 34.30
CA ILE A 115 12.40 1.50 34.85
C ILE A 115 12.73 0.59 33.67
N GLU A 116 14.01 0.25 33.56
CA GLU A 116 14.50 -0.85 32.72
C GLU A 116 14.15 -2.17 33.41
N GLU A 117 13.55 -3.12 32.69
CA GLU A 117 13.46 -4.51 33.13
C GLU A 117 14.04 -5.44 32.06
N LYS A 118 15.00 -6.24 32.49
CA LYS A 118 15.87 -7.11 31.69
C LYS A 118 15.60 -8.56 32.10
N ILE A 119 15.00 -9.37 31.23
CA ILE A 119 14.84 -10.83 31.44
C ILE A 119 15.07 -11.53 30.09
N VAL A 120 16.29 -11.97 29.80
CA VAL A 120 16.81 -13.36 29.93
C VAL A 120 16.06 -14.38 29.07
N VAL A 121 16.76 -14.82 28.01
CA VAL A 121 16.42 -15.88 27.05
C VAL A 121 16.86 -17.24 27.59
N THR A 122 16.04 -18.29 27.42
CA THR A 122 16.53 -19.63 27.02
C THR A 122 15.38 -20.52 26.47
N PRO A 123 15.65 -21.38 25.47
CA PRO A 123 14.63 -22.06 24.67
C PRO A 123 14.34 -23.47 25.17
N LYS A 124 13.11 -23.97 24.94
CA LYS A 124 12.77 -25.39 25.15
C LYS A 124 12.16 -25.99 23.88
N ILE A 125 12.89 -26.97 23.37
CA ILE A 125 12.59 -27.87 22.25
C ILE A 125 11.39 -28.75 22.61
N ILE A 126 10.42 -28.90 21.70
CA ILE A 126 9.45 -30.00 21.72
C ILE A 126 9.28 -30.53 20.28
N GLU A 127 9.53 -31.82 20.12
CA GLU A 127 9.41 -32.60 18.89
C GLU A 127 7.94 -32.87 18.49
N PRO A 128 7.66 -33.18 17.21
CA PRO A 128 6.30 -33.28 16.68
C PRO A 128 5.62 -34.62 17.03
N VAL A 129 4.42 -34.54 17.62
CA VAL A 129 3.55 -35.68 17.87
C VAL A 129 2.81 -36.08 16.59
N LYS A 130 2.99 -37.34 16.22
CA LYS A 130 2.35 -38.07 15.13
C LYS A 130 0.89 -38.36 15.50
N LEU A 131 -0.08 -37.97 14.66
CA LEU A 131 -1.48 -38.40 14.79
C LEU A 131 -1.92 -39.14 13.53
N VAL A 132 -2.22 -40.42 13.74
CA VAL A 132 -2.84 -41.38 12.83
C VAL A 132 -4.34 -41.34 13.09
N ILE A 133 -5.17 -41.11 12.07
CA ILE A 133 -6.60 -41.46 12.09
C ILE A 133 -6.97 -42.10 10.75
N LYS A 134 -7.52 -43.31 10.84
CA LYS A 134 -8.12 -44.16 9.79
C LYS A 134 -9.59 -43.76 9.57
N GLU A 135 -10.20 -44.42 8.57
CA GLU A 135 -11.62 -44.46 8.12
C GLU A 135 -11.83 -43.59 6.87
N GLN A 136 -11.94 -44.11 5.64
CA GLN A 136 -12.70 -45.22 5.05
C GLN A 136 -14.22 -45.03 5.11
N ILE A 137 -14.78 -44.41 4.07
CA ILE A 137 -16.20 -44.48 3.70
C ILE A 137 -16.28 -44.57 2.16
N ASP A 138 -16.85 -45.67 1.66
CA ASP A 138 -17.17 -45.89 0.24
C ASP A 138 -18.34 -45.00 -0.23
N PRO A 139 -18.55 -44.89 -1.56
CA PRO A 139 -19.86 -45.35 -2.03
C PRO A 139 -19.82 -46.13 -3.35
N ILE A 140 -20.56 -47.24 -3.35
CA ILE A 140 -21.08 -47.91 -4.55
C ILE A 140 -22.37 -47.18 -4.97
N ILE A 141 -22.57 -46.93 -6.28
CA ILE A 141 -23.78 -47.28 -7.05
C ILE A 141 -23.74 -46.73 -8.51
N LYS A 142 -23.81 -47.69 -9.44
CA LYS A 142 -24.44 -47.77 -10.78
C LYS A 142 -24.19 -46.71 -11.87
N ASN A 143 -23.54 -47.18 -12.94
CA ASN A 143 -23.71 -46.76 -14.33
C ASN A 143 -25.03 -47.27 -14.93
N ILE A 144 -25.81 -46.41 -15.61
CA ILE A 144 -26.61 -46.72 -16.82
C ILE A 144 -26.66 -45.42 -17.69
N PRO A 145 -26.54 -45.51 -19.04
CA PRO A 145 -26.35 -44.37 -19.93
C PRO A 145 -27.65 -43.86 -20.59
N GLY A 146 -27.62 -42.61 -21.07
CA GLY A 146 -28.43 -42.15 -22.20
C GLY A 146 -29.41 -41.02 -21.91
N VAL A 147 -29.17 -39.84 -22.51
CA VAL A 147 -30.01 -39.18 -23.53
C VAL A 147 -29.64 -37.69 -23.57
N ILE A 148 -29.09 -37.30 -24.71
CA ILE A 148 -28.74 -35.94 -25.11
C ILE A 148 -30.05 -35.14 -25.27
N LYS A 149 -30.20 -34.04 -24.53
CA LYS A 149 -31.11 -32.95 -24.88
C LYS A 149 -30.34 -31.64 -24.86
N THR A 150 -29.87 -31.26 -26.04
CA THR A 150 -29.26 -29.96 -26.33
C THR A 150 -30.33 -28.88 -26.15
N THR A 151 -30.37 -28.26 -24.98
CA THR A 151 -31.08 -26.99 -24.79
C THR A 151 -30.06 -25.88 -25.05
N PRO A 152 -30.31 -24.93 -25.96
CA PRO A 152 -29.37 -23.83 -26.16
C PRO A 152 -29.29 -23.01 -24.88
N GLU A 153 -28.13 -23.04 -24.22
CA GLU A 153 -27.83 -22.15 -23.11
C GLU A 153 -28.12 -20.70 -23.53
N PRO A 154 -28.84 -19.92 -22.70
CA PRO A 154 -28.93 -18.49 -22.94
C PRO A 154 -27.51 -17.94 -22.87
N LYS A 155 -27.03 -17.32 -23.96
CA LYS A 155 -25.76 -16.60 -23.99
C LYS A 155 -25.72 -15.65 -22.79
N GLN A 156 -25.00 -16.04 -21.73
CA GLN A 156 -24.73 -15.17 -20.61
C GLN A 156 -23.90 -14.02 -21.17
N VAL A 157 -24.54 -12.88 -21.37
CA VAL A 157 -23.86 -11.61 -21.59
C VAL A 157 -23.05 -11.38 -20.33
N ALA A 158 -21.72 -11.42 -20.44
CA ALA A 158 -20.82 -11.19 -19.32
C ALA A 158 -21.26 -9.90 -18.60
N PRO A 159 -21.47 -9.92 -17.27
CA PRO A 159 -21.93 -8.74 -16.55
C PRO A 159 -20.91 -7.62 -16.78
N LYS A 160 -21.40 -6.48 -17.28
CA LYS A 160 -20.59 -5.28 -17.51
C LYS A 160 -19.94 -4.87 -16.19
N VAL A 161 -18.63 -5.06 -16.09
CA VAL A 161 -17.86 -4.69 -14.90
C VAL A 161 -18.03 -3.19 -14.69
N THR A 162 -18.59 -2.80 -13.55
CA THR A 162 -18.93 -1.42 -13.22
C THR A 162 -18.29 -1.07 -11.88
N ILE A 163 -17.76 0.14 -11.74
CA ILE A 163 -17.16 0.62 -10.49
C ILE A 163 -18.23 0.60 -9.38
N PRO A 164 -17.99 -0.08 -8.25
CA PRO A 164 -18.95 -0.16 -7.16
C PRO A 164 -19.14 1.20 -6.50
N LYS A 165 -20.31 1.44 -5.88
CA LYS A 165 -20.52 2.63 -5.06
C LYS A 165 -19.61 2.58 -3.83
N TYR A 166 -18.91 3.68 -3.56
CA TYR A 166 -17.90 3.77 -2.52
C TYR A 166 -17.94 5.11 -1.78
N THR A 167 -17.29 5.14 -0.61
CA THR A 167 -17.01 6.33 0.18
C THR A 167 -15.53 6.32 0.53
N VAL A 168 -14.81 7.43 0.29
CA VAL A 168 -13.46 7.61 0.81
C VAL A 168 -13.58 8.13 2.23
N GLU A 169 -13.16 7.34 3.20
CA GLU A 169 -13.31 7.68 4.63
C GLU A 169 -12.10 8.47 5.14
N ARG A 170 -10.91 8.15 4.62
CA ARG A 170 -9.66 8.77 5.06
C ARG A 170 -8.61 8.74 3.95
N VAL A 171 -7.78 9.78 3.89
CA VAL A 171 -6.59 9.85 3.04
C VAL A 171 -5.44 10.36 3.89
N ASP A 172 -4.40 9.53 4.02
CA ASP A 172 -3.20 9.86 4.78
C ASP A 172 -2.04 10.12 3.82
N ARG A 173 -1.31 11.23 4.02
CA ARG A 173 -0.04 11.48 3.35
C ARG A 173 1.09 10.97 4.25
N LEU A 174 1.68 9.84 3.87
CA LEU A 174 2.70 9.14 4.66
C LEU A 174 4.08 9.77 4.51
N SER A 175 4.41 10.27 3.31
CA SER A 175 5.66 10.97 3.07
C SER A 175 5.51 12.03 2.00
N GLY A 176 5.87 13.27 2.33
CA GLY A 176 5.96 14.34 1.34
C GLY A 176 7.16 14.17 0.39
N ALA A 177 8.29 13.65 0.88
CA ALA A 177 9.50 13.48 0.05
C ALA A 177 9.35 12.38 -1.01
N PHE A 178 8.61 11.32 -0.67
CA PHE A 178 8.33 10.20 -1.58
C PHE A 178 6.96 10.28 -2.22
N GLU A 179 6.20 11.36 -1.96
CA GLU A 179 4.83 11.51 -2.42
C GLU A 179 4.00 10.24 -2.17
N GLN A 180 4.12 9.71 -0.95
CA GLN A 180 3.47 8.47 -0.57
C GLN A 180 2.12 8.76 0.12
N GLY A 181 1.06 8.15 -0.40
CA GLY A 181 -0.29 8.28 0.12
C GLY A 181 -0.91 6.93 0.47
N LYS A 182 -1.86 6.96 1.41
CA LYS A 182 -2.71 5.83 1.74
C LYS A 182 -4.18 6.25 1.76
N VAL A 183 -5.01 5.57 1.00
CA VAL A 183 -6.43 5.86 0.84
C VAL A 183 -7.26 4.73 1.43
N TYR A 184 -8.20 5.07 2.30
CA TYR A 184 -9.07 4.10 2.97
C TYR A 184 -10.50 4.31 2.47
N VAL A 185 -11.08 3.24 1.92
CA VAL A 185 -12.34 3.32 1.19
C VAL A 185 -13.29 2.26 1.68
N THR A 186 -14.56 2.61 1.90
CA THR A 186 -15.63 1.65 2.14
C THR A 186 -16.43 1.45 0.86
N ILE A 187 -16.79 0.19 0.57
CA ILE A 187 -17.58 -0.18 -0.60
C ILE A 187 -18.86 -0.89 -0.19
N ASN A 188 -19.96 -0.58 -0.90
CA ASN A 188 -21.24 -1.25 -0.66
C ASN A 188 -21.16 -2.74 -1.04
N LYS A 189 -21.86 -3.58 -0.26
CA LYS A 189 -21.73 -5.03 -0.34
C LYS A 189 -22.23 -5.56 -1.70
N ASN A 190 -21.40 -6.40 -2.34
CA ASN A 190 -21.56 -7.11 -3.63
C ASN A 190 -20.79 -6.53 -4.84
N SER A 191 -19.48 -6.31 -4.71
CA SER A 191 -18.59 -6.01 -5.84
C SER A 191 -17.68 -7.20 -6.17
N SER A 192 -17.47 -7.49 -7.45
CA SER A 192 -16.45 -8.47 -7.87
C SER A 192 -15.03 -7.90 -7.74
N ASN A 193 -14.02 -8.77 -7.64
CA ASN A 193 -12.60 -8.38 -7.58
C ASN A 193 -12.19 -7.52 -8.79
N LYS A 194 -12.74 -7.81 -9.99
CA LYS A 194 -12.57 -6.97 -11.18
C LYS A 194 -13.12 -5.56 -11.00
N SER A 195 -14.29 -5.43 -10.36
CA SER A 195 -14.91 -4.13 -10.10
C SER A 195 -14.15 -3.33 -9.04
N GLN A 196 -13.64 -4.02 -8.02
CA GLN A 196 -12.77 -3.43 -7.00
C GLN A 196 -11.44 -2.95 -7.58
N ARG A 197 -10.83 -3.73 -8.48
CA ARG A 197 -9.61 -3.32 -9.17
C ARG A 197 -9.84 -2.07 -10.03
N LEU A 198 -10.93 -2.01 -10.80
CA LEU A 198 -11.29 -0.81 -11.55
C LEU A 198 -11.50 0.41 -10.66
N LEU A 199 -12.07 0.23 -9.46
CA LEU A 199 -12.17 1.30 -8.47
C LEU A 199 -10.77 1.78 -8.02
N CYS A 200 -9.86 0.85 -7.72
CA CYS A 200 -8.49 1.21 -7.34
C CYS A 200 -7.76 1.95 -8.46
N GLU A 201 -7.94 1.56 -9.72
CA GLU A 201 -7.40 2.27 -10.88
C GLU A 201 -7.97 3.70 -11.01
N ASP A 202 -9.27 3.89 -10.80
CA ASP A 202 -9.92 5.21 -10.80
C ASP A 202 -9.40 6.10 -9.67
N LEU A 203 -9.29 5.54 -8.46
CA LEU A 203 -8.75 6.24 -7.30
C LEU A 203 -7.28 6.60 -7.47
N THR A 204 -6.48 5.73 -8.10
CA THR A 204 -5.06 6.02 -8.41
C THR A 204 -4.95 7.23 -9.35
N LYS A 205 -5.82 7.32 -10.37
CA LYS A 205 -5.87 8.48 -11.27
C LYS A 205 -6.35 9.74 -10.55
N ARG A 206 -7.33 9.61 -9.65
CA ARG A 206 -7.86 10.72 -8.86
C ARG A 206 -6.82 11.32 -7.92
N TYR A 207 -6.05 10.46 -7.25
CA TYR A 207 -4.99 10.85 -6.31
C TYR A 207 -3.61 10.81 -6.99
N SER A 208 -3.52 11.42 -8.18
CA SER A 208 -2.31 11.44 -9.02
C SER A 208 -1.14 12.22 -8.40
N GLU A 209 -1.38 12.96 -7.32
CA GLU A 209 -0.32 13.60 -6.53
C GLU A 209 0.62 12.58 -5.86
N PHE A 210 0.17 11.35 -5.63
CA PHE A 210 0.99 10.32 -5.02
C PHE A 210 1.75 9.50 -6.07
N SER A 211 3.07 9.45 -5.94
CA SER A 211 3.93 8.57 -6.76
C SER A 211 3.93 7.12 -6.28
N ASN A 212 3.53 6.93 -5.01
CA ASN A 212 3.34 5.64 -4.35
C ASN A 212 2.03 5.70 -3.55
N ILE A 213 1.04 4.90 -3.93
CA ILE A 213 -0.28 4.89 -3.29
C ILE A 213 -0.64 3.49 -2.82
N VAL A 214 -1.13 3.41 -1.58
CA VAL A 214 -1.77 2.21 -1.03
C VAL A 214 -3.26 2.48 -0.88
N ILE A 215 -4.10 1.63 -1.42
CA ILE A 215 -5.56 1.74 -1.33
C ILE A 215 -6.08 0.52 -0.59
N CYS A 216 -6.72 0.74 0.56
CA CYS A 216 -7.37 -0.31 1.34
C CYS A 216 -8.88 -0.22 1.13
N LEU A 217 -9.47 -1.31 0.63
CA LEU A 217 -10.91 -1.43 0.44
C LEU A 217 -11.53 -2.20 1.61
N TYR A 218 -12.55 -1.62 2.24
CA TYR A 218 -13.28 -2.20 3.35
C TYR A 218 -14.75 -2.38 3.04
N ALA A 219 -15.39 -3.34 3.70
CA ALA A 219 -16.83 -3.51 3.64
C ALA A 219 -17.54 -2.31 4.27
N ASN A 220 -18.64 -1.85 3.67
CA ASN A 220 -19.52 -0.86 4.29
C ASN A 220 -20.39 -1.51 5.40
N ASN A 221 -19.74 -1.96 6.46
CA ASN A 221 -20.33 -2.40 7.72
C ASN A 221 -19.64 -1.65 8.88
N ARG A 222 -20.08 -1.85 10.12
CA ARG A 222 -19.48 -1.18 11.29
C ARG A 222 -17.96 -1.38 11.35
N ALA A 223 -17.51 -2.63 11.37
CA ALA A 223 -16.10 -2.98 11.45
C ALA A 223 -15.26 -2.38 10.32
N GLY A 224 -15.72 -2.45 9.07
CA GLY A 224 -15.01 -1.90 7.91
C GLY A 224 -14.94 -0.38 7.91
N LYS A 225 -15.97 0.30 8.41
CA LYS A 225 -15.90 1.75 8.65
C LYS A 225 -14.91 2.10 9.74
N ASP A 226 -14.97 1.38 10.87
CA ASP A 226 -14.06 1.59 11.99
C ASP A 226 -12.59 1.39 11.54
N LEU A 227 -12.32 0.36 10.73
CA LEU A 227 -11.01 0.14 10.11
C LEU A 227 -10.60 1.27 9.16
N ALA A 228 -11.50 1.72 8.29
CA ALA A 228 -11.20 2.77 7.33
C ALA A 228 -10.91 4.12 8.01
N MET A 229 -11.60 4.41 9.12
CA MET A 229 -11.39 5.60 9.95
C MET A 229 -10.14 5.51 10.85
N GLY A 230 -9.58 4.31 11.06
CA GLY A 230 -8.41 4.09 11.92
C GLY A 230 -8.73 3.80 13.39
N ASN A 231 -9.92 3.26 13.67
CA ASN A 231 -10.36 2.83 15.00
C ASN A 231 -10.26 1.29 15.14
N ASP A 232 -9.20 0.70 14.61
CA ASP A 232 -9.01 -0.75 14.49
C ASP A 232 -8.88 -1.48 15.83
N GLU A 233 -8.43 -0.79 16.87
CA GLU A 233 -8.37 -1.32 18.26
C GLU A 233 -9.73 -1.79 18.78
N THR A 234 -10.84 -1.27 18.23
CA THR A 234 -12.20 -1.61 18.64
C THR A 234 -12.80 -2.79 17.87
N VAL A 235 -12.07 -3.35 16.90
CA VAL A 235 -12.55 -4.36 15.95
C VAL A 235 -11.80 -5.67 16.17
N SER A 236 -12.52 -6.78 16.33
CA SER A 236 -11.88 -8.11 16.53
C SER A 236 -11.09 -8.54 15.29
N VAL A 237 -10.06 -9.38 15.46
CA VAL A 237 -9.25 -9.87 14.33
C VAL A 237 -10.11 -10.57 13.28
N GLU A 238 -11.11 -11.35 13.68
CA GLU A 238 -12.06 -12.02 12.76
C GLU A 238 -12.92 -11.01 11.99
N GLU A 239 -13.34 -9.94 12.65
CA GLU A 239 -14.09 -8.85 12.01
C GLU A 239 -13.21 -8.06 11.05
N GLN A 240 -11.94 -7.85 11.38
CA GLN A 240 -10.95 -7.26 10.49
C GLN A 240 -10.75 -8.11 9.25
N LYS A 241 -10.52 -9.42 9.40
CA LYS A 241 -10.36 -10.37 8.29
C LYS A 241 -11.57 -10.40 7.37
N ARG A 242 -12.78 -10.29 7.91
CA ARG A 242 -14.03 -10.29 7.12
C ARG A 242 -14.33 -8.95 6.46
N SER A 243 -13.84 -7.85 7.03
CA SER A 243 -14.20 -6.51 6.59
C SER A 243 -13.12 -5.85 5.74
N TRP A 244 -11.88 -6.33 5.75
CA TRP A 244 -10.82 -5.91 4.84
C TRP A 244 -10.90 -6.71 3.54
N LEU A 245 -11.43 -6.08 2.50
CA LEU A 245 -11.82 -6.74 1.25
C LEU A 245 -10.68 -6.85 0.25
N ALA A 246 -9.88 -5.80 0.12
CA ALA A 246 -8.74 -5.80 -0.79
C ALA A 246 -7.69 -4.78 -0.36
N MET A 247 -6.46 -5.02 -0.79
CA MET A 247 -5.38 -4.05 -0.76
C MET A 247 -4.83 -3.88 -2.17
N TYR A 248 -4.69 -2.64 -2.60
CA TYR A 248 -4.06 -2.30 -3.86
C TYR A 248 -2.88 -1.40 -3.59
N THR A 249 -1.77 -1.63 -4.29
CA THR A 249 -0.64 -0.72 -4.28
C THR A 249 -0.30 -0.33 -5.70
N TYR A 250 0.10 0.93 -5.88
CA TYR A 250 0.64 1.39 -7.14
C TYR A 250 1.88 2.25 -6.88
N ASN A 251 2.92 1.93 -7.62
CA ASN A 251 4.17 2.67 -7.63
C ASN A 251 4.56 2.94 -9.09
N SER A 252 5.03 4.15 -9.39
CA SER A 252 5.42 4.51 -10.76
C SER A 252 6.54 3.65 -11.36
N VAL A 253 7.35 3.01 -10.51
CA VAL A 253 8.48 2.14 -10.89
C VAL A 253 8.10 0.66 -10.83
N GLU A 254 7.46 0.22 -9.75
CA GLU A 254 7.15 -1.20 -9.52
C GLU A 254 5.83 -1.66 -10.16
N GLY A 255 4.99 -0.70 -10.58
CA GLY A 255 3.69 -0.97 -11.17
C GLY A 255 2.60 -1.16 -10.13
N GLU A 256 1.51 -1.80 -10.55
CA GLU A 256 0.35 -2.11 -9.71
C GLU A 256 0.45 -3.51 -9.09
N TYR A 257 -0.08 -3.64 -7.87
CA TYR A 257 -0.32 -4.91 -7.22
C TYR A 257 -1.70 -4.89 -6.58
N PHE A 258 -2.44 -6.00 -6.70
CA PHE A 258 -3.78 -6.13 -6.17
C PHE A 258 -3.88 -7.45 -5.40
N ASP A 259 -4.18 -7.34 -4.10
CA ASP A 259 -4.45 -8.44 -3.19
C ASP A 259 -5.93 -8.43 -2.83
N ASP A 260 -6.64 -9.48 -3.24
CA ASP A 260 -8.07 -9.68 -2.98
C ASP A 260 -8.34 -10.44 -1.67
N ASN A 261 -7.29 -10.76 -0.90
CA ASN A 261 -7.41 -11.34 0.42
C ASN A 261 -6.27 -10.87 1.36
N PRO A 262 -6.27 -9.58 1.75
CA PRO A 262 -5.21 -8.99 2.57
C PRO A 262 -5.22 -9.47 4.03
N SER A 263 -6.15 -10.36 4.40
CA SER A 263 -6.23 -10.94 5.74
C SER A 263 -4.95 -11.64 6.20
N GLY A 264 -4.09 -12.06 5.25
CA GLY A 264 -2.79 -12.65 5.54
C GLY A 264 -1.82 -11.72 6.29
N TYR A 265 -1.99 -10.41 6.17
CA TYR A 265 -1.16 -9.42 6.87
C TYR A 265 -1.49 -9.30 8.37
N LEU A 266 -2.64 -9.82 8.81
CA LEU A 266 -3.10 -9.74 10.20
C LEU A 266 -2.50 -10.84 11.10
N GLY A 267 -1.71 -11.75 10.54
CA GLY A 267 -1.04 -12.82 11.29
C GLY A 267 -1.98 -13.95 11.76
N ILE A 268 -1.34 -14.96 12.37
CA ILE A 268 -2.01 -16.08 13.06
C ILE A 268 -2.07 -15.68 14.54
N TYR A 269 -3.21 -15.16 14.98
CA TYR A 269 -3.54 -15.00 16.39
C TYR A 269 -4.52 -16.09 16.81
#